data_AF-A0A431WZ19-F1
#
_entry.id   AF-A0A431WZ19-F1
#
_cell.length_a   1.000
_cell.length_b   1.000
_cell.length_c   1.000
_cell.angle_alpha   90.00
_cell.angle_beta   90.00
_cell.angle_gamma   90.00
#
_symmetry.space_group_name_H-M   'P 1'
#
loop_
_entity.id
_entity.type
_entity.pdbx_description
1 polymer ?
#
loop_
_entity_poly.entity_id
_entity_poly.type
_entity_poly.pdbx_seq_one_letter_code
_entity_poly.pdbx_strand_id
1 'polypeptide(L)'
;MKKPTPALSIIMLLYALLAIVALWRAVSIQAIDLFSLGVIPVLLGLAMRTSWAGIAFKVYLFIQTLGLAALAGTAIIAYQITPDEVKVVLNNQEIPVPLIAVSGLLLLAFQFWVAFSNTTKAYLVRDAAE
;
A
#
# COMPACT_ATOMS: atom_id res chain seq x y z
N MET A 1 -16.28 7.45 20.44
CA MET A 1 -15.46 7.31 19.22
C MET A 1 -15.78 5.97 18.56
N LYS A 2 -16.33 5.93 17.32
CA LYS A 2 -16.51 4.67 16.58
C LYS A 2 -15.12 4.09 16.30
N LYS A 3 -14.85 2.87 16.79
CA LYS A 3 -13.56 2.19 16.56
C LYS A 3 -13.49 1.74 15.09
N PRO A 4 -12.31 1.82 14.45
CA PRO A 4 -12.12 1.22 13.13
C PRO A 4 -12.35 -0.29 13.20
N THR A 5 -12.75 -0.90 12.09
CA THR A 5 -12.82 -2.35 12.01
C THR A 5 -11.41 -2.95 12.15
N PRO A 6 -11.28 -4.20 12.60
CA PRO A 6 -9.98 -4.85 12.72
C PRO A 6 -9.18 -4.82 11.40
N ALA A 7 -9.85 -5.05 10.27
CA ALA A 7 -9.23 -4.99 8.95
C ALA A 7 -8.71 -3.59 8.59
N LEU A 8 -9.50 -2.54 8.85
CA LEU A 8 -9.07 -1.15 8.63
C LEU A 8 -7.93 -0.77 9.58
N SER A 9 -7.96 -1.24 10.82
CA SER A 9 -6.90 -1.00 11.81
C SER A 9 -5.57 -1.61 11.37
N ILE A 10 -5.60 -2.83 10.82
CA ILE A 10 -4.42 -3.49 10.27
C ILE A 10 -3.85 -2.67 9.10
N ILE A 11 -4.69 -2.22 8.17
CA ILE A 11 -4.22 -1.37 7.05
C ILE A 11 -3.61 -0.08 7.57
N MET A 12 -4.26 0.61 8.51
CA MET A 12 -3.72 1.83 9.09
C MET A 12 -2.38 1.60 9.80
N LEU A 13 -2.21 0.48 10.50
CA LEU A 13 -0.94 0.12 11.12
C LEU A 13 0.14 -0.14 10.06
N LEU A 14 -0.15 -0.96 9.05
CA LEU A 14 0.78 -1.27 7.96
C LEU A 14 1.19 0.01 7.22
N TYR A 15 0.23 0.88 6.93
CA TYR A 15 0.47 2.16 6.30
C TYR A 15 1.34 3.07 7.17
N ALA A 16 1.13 3.09 8.49
CA ALA A 16 1.98 3.86 9.40
C ALA A 16 3.42 3.35 9.40
N LEU A 17 3.63 2.03 9.41
CA LEU A 17 4.96 1.42 9.30
C LEU A 17 5.62 1.76 7.95
N LEU A 18 4.87 1.67 6.85
CA LEU A 18 5.35 2.04 5.53
C LEU A 18 5.69 3.53 5.43
N ALA A 19 4.90 4.41 6.06
CA ALA A 19 5.19 5.84 6.12
C ALA A 19 6.52 6.12 6.83
N ILE A 20 6.80 5.42 7.93
CA ILE A 20 8.07 5.52 8.66
C ILE A 20 9.24 5.09 7.77
N VAL A 21 9.12 3.94 7.10
CA VAL A 21 10.14 3.45 6.16
C VAL A 21 10.33 4.40 4.98
N ALA A 22 9.24 4.94 4.44
CA ALA A 22 9.26 5.91 3.34
C ALA A 22 9.98 7.21 3.74
N LEU A 23 9.68 7.74 4.93
CA LEU A 23 10.36 8.92 5.47
C LEU A 23 11.85 8.66 5.70
N TRP A 24 12.19 7.51 6.29
CA TRP A 24 13.58 7.10 6.47
C TRP A 24 14.33 7.05 5.13
N ARG A 25 13.71 6.44 4.11
CA ARG A 25 14.28 6.36 2.76
C ARG A 25 14.41 7.73 2.11
N ALA A 26 13.39 8.58 2.23
CA ALA A 26 13.40 9.92 1.64
C ALA A 26 14.53 10.78 2.23
N VAL A 27 14.78 10.68 3.54
CA VAL A 27 15.91 11.35 4.19
C VAL A 27 17.25 10.75 3.75
N SER A 28 17.34 9.42 3.67
CA SER A 28 18.61 8.72 3.38
C SER A 28 19.07 8.88 1.94
N ILE A 29 18.14 8.85 0.98
CA ILE A 29 18.43 8.81 -0.47
C ILE A 29 18.12 10.18 -1.13
N GLN A 30 17.56 11.14 -0.38
CA GLN A 30 17.07 12.42 -0.89
C GLN A 30 16.07 12.29 -2.05
N ALA A 31 15.40 11.14 -2.15
CA ALA A 31 14.42 10.83 -3.17
C ALA A 31 13.02 10.86 -2.55
N ILE A 32 12.21 11.81 -2.99
CA ILE A 32 10.81 11.93 -2.62
C ILE A 32 9.97 11.43 -3.78
N ASP A 33 9.15 10.41 -3.54
CA ASP A 33 8.19 9.88 -4.51
C ASP A 33 6.78 9.76 -3.92
N LEU A 34 5.80 9.94 -4.81
CA LEU A 34 4.39 9.92 -4.46
C LEU A 34 3.90 8.51 -4.08
N PHE A 35 4.57 7.45 -4.56
CA PHE A 35 4.22 6.05 -4.24
C PHE A 35 4.44 5.76 -2.75
N SER A 36 5.48 6.36 -2.16
CA SER A 36 5.89 6.13 -0.78
C SER A 36 5.28 7.14 0.19
N LEU A 37 5.26 8.44 -0.14
CA LEU A 37 4.71 9.47 0.77
C LEU A 37 3.20 9.69 0.61
N GLY A 38 2.58 9.22 -0.48
CA GLY A 38 1.14 9.33 -0.70
C GLY A 38 0.28 8.64 0.37
N VAL A 39 0.87 7.73 1.14
CA VAL A 39 0.23 7.06 2.27
C VAL A 39 -0.07 8.01 3.44
N ILE A 40 0.72 9.06 3.63
CA ILE A 40 0.61 10.00 4.76
C ILE A 40 -0.74 10.74 4.77
N PRO A 41 -1.16 11.43 3.69
CA PRO A 41 -2.47 12.07 3.66
C PRO A 41 -3.61 11.06 3.81
N VAL A 42 -3.47 9.84 3.28
CA VAL A 42 -4.46 8.78 3.46
C VAL A 42 -4.60 8.39 4.93
N LEU A 43 -3.49 8.16 5.63
CA LEU A 43 -3.46 7.85 7.06
C LEU A 43 -4.11 8.95 7.88
N LEU A 44 -3.75 10.21 7.63
CA LEU A 44 -4.32 11.35 8.32
C LEU A 44 -5.83 11.42 8.11
N GLY A 45 -6.29 11.26 6.87
CA GLY A 45 -7.72 11.25 6.57
C GLY A 45 -8.47 10.11 7.26
N LEU A 46 -7.92 8.89 7.24
CA LEU A 46 -8.53 7.71 7.87
C LEU A 46 -8.57 7.84 9.41
N ALA A 47 -7.51 8.38 10.02
CA ALA A 47 -7.44 8.62 11.46
C ALA A 47 -8.43 9.71 11.91
N MET A 48 -8.52 10.80 11.15
CA MET A 48 -9.42 11.92 11.43
C MET A 48 -10.87 11.67 10.97
N ARG A 49 -11.14 10.55 10.27
CA ARG A 49 -12.45 10.19 9.70
C ARG A 49 -13.00 11.31 8.82
N THR A 50 -12.15 11.91 7.99
CA THR A 50 -12.57 12.98 7.08
C THR A 50 -13.39 12.43 5.92
N SER A 51 -14.30 13.25 5.39
CA SER A 51 -15.15 12.89 4.26
C SER A 51 -14.35 12.57 2.98
N TRP A 52 -13.17 13.19 2.82
CA TRP A 52 -12.29 12.96 1.67
C TRP A 52 -11.40 11.71 1.82
N ALA A 53 -11.27 11.14 3.03
CA ALA A 53 -10.38 10.02 3.29
C ALA A 53 -10.69 8.78 2.42
N GLY A 54 -11.98 8.53 2.17
CA GLY A 54 -12.41 7.41 1.34
C GLY A 54 -12.00 7.57 -0.13
N ILE A 55 -11.99 8.80 -0.64
CA ILE A 55 -11.54 9.09 -2.01
C ILE A 55 -10.01 8.99 -2.07
N ALA A 56 -9.31 9.64 -1.13
CA ALA A 56 -7.85 9.59 -1.05
C ALA A 56 -7.33 8.15 -0.94
N PHE A 57 -7.95 7.30 -0.11
CA PHE A 57 -7.57 5.90 0.04
C PHE A 57 -7.72 5.14 -1.29
N LYS A 58 -8.81 5.33 -2.03
CA LYS A 58 -9.01 4.68 -3.33
C LYS A 58 -8.02 5.17 -4.38
N VAL A 59 -7.79 6.49 -4.47
CA VAL A 59 -6.80 7.07 -5.40
C VAL A 59 -5.41 6.50 -5.11
N TYR A 60 -5.03 6.43 -3.84
CA TYR A 60 -3.74 5.85 -3.45
C TYR A 60 -3.63 4.37 -3.83
N LEU A 61 -4.72 3.59 -3.71
CA LEU A 61 -4.73 2.20 -4.18
C LEU A 61 -4.55 2.09 -5.69
N PHE A 62 -5.17 2.96 -6.50
CA PHE A 62 -4.93 2.94 -7.94
C PHE A 62 -3.48 3.29 -8.29
N ILE A 63 -2.88 4.26 -7.61
CA ILE A 63 -1.46 4.60 -7.77
C ILE A 63 -0.57 3.41 -7.41
N GLN A 64 -0.83 2.74 -6.28
CA GLN A 64 -0.09 1.54 -5.90
C GLN A 64 -0.26 0.41 -6.92
N THR A 65 -1.46 0.19 -7.45
CA THR A 65 -1.69 -0.83 -8.49
C THR A 65 -0.89 -0.54 -9.74
N LEU A 66 -0.84 0.72 -10.19
CA LEU A 66 -0.01 1.12 -11.33
C LEU A 66 1.48 0.88 -11.05
N GLY A 67 1.95 1.25 -9.87
CA GLY A 67 3.33 1.01 -9.43
C GLY A 67 3.68 -0.48 -9.39
N LEU A 68 2.83 -1.30 -8.77
CA LEU A 68 3.05 -2.74 -8.71
C LEU A 68 3.00 -3.37 -10.10
N ALA A 69 2.03 -3.00 -10.95
CA ALA A 69 1.93 -3.56 -12.28
C ALA A 69 3.16 -3.24 -13.13
N ALA A 70 3.66 -2.00 -13.07
CA ALA A 70 4.88 -1.60 -13.76
C ALA A 70 6.10 -2.36 -13.24
N LEU A 71 6.34 -2.34 -11.92
CA LEU A 71 7.52 -2.95 -11.30
C LEU A 71 7.50 -4.48 -11.43
N ALA A 72 6.37 -5.12 -11.14
CA ALA A 72 6.24 -6.57 -11.24
C ALA A 72 6.31 -7.03 -12.69
N GLY A 73 5.69 -6.31 -13.62
CA GLY A 73 5.76 -6.62 -15.05
C GLY A 73 7.21 -6.59 -15.55
N THR A 74 7.93 -5.50 -15.27
CA THR A 74 9.35 -5.38 -15.62
C THR A 74 10.19 -6.48 -14.96
N ALA A 75 9.97 -6.75 -13.67
CA ALA A 75 10.75 -7.77 -12.95
C ALA A 75 10.49 -9.19 -13.49
N ILE A 76 9.24 -9.55 -13.80
CA ILE A 76 8.89 -10.85 -14.37
C ILE A 76 9.52 -11.03 -15.75
N ILE A 77 9.43 -10.01 -16.62
CA ILE A 77 10.03 -10.07 -17.95
C ILE A 77 11.55 -10.19 -17.85
N ALA A 78 12.20 -9.39 -17.00
CA ALA A 78 13.64 -9.47 -16.78
C ALA A 78 14.07 -10.85 -16.27
N TYR A 79 13.30 -11.44 -15.35
CA TYR A 79 13.55 -12.78 -14.83
C TYR A 79 13.43 -13.88 -15.91
N GLN A 80 12.59 -13.66 -16.92
CA GLN A 80 12.47 -14.59 -18.06
C GLN A 80 13.59 -14.44 -19.08
N ILE A 81 14.14 -13.24 -19.28
CA ILE A 81 15.19 -12.98 -20.27
C ILE A 81 16.57 -13.32 -19.70
N THR A 82 16.88 -12.84 -18.50
CA THR A 82 18.22 -12.95 -17.88
C THR A 82 18.11 -13.34 -16.40
N PRO A 83 17.66 -14.58 -16.09
CA PRO A 83 17.34 -14.98 -14.72
C PRO A 83 18.52 -14.83 -13.75
N ASP A 84 19.76 -15.06 -14.20
CA ASP A 84 20.96 -15.00 -13.36
C ASP A 84 21.34 -13.59 -12.90
N GLU A 85 20.91 -12.55 -13.62
CA GLU A 85 21.23 -11.16 -13.29
C GLU A 85 20.21 -10.50 -12.35
N VAL A 86 19.02 -11.09 -12.21
CA VAL A 86 17.91 -10.49 -11.43
C VAL A 86 17.40 -11.40 -10.30
N LYS A 87 18.23 -12.34 -9.86
CA LYS A 87 17.92 -13.20 -8.71
C LYS A 87 17.85 -12.37 -7.45
N VAL A 88 16.75 -12.53 -6.71
CA VAL A 88 16.64 -11.97 -5.36
C VAL A 88 17.16 -13.02 -4.39
N VAL A 89 18.38 -12.82 -3.88
CA VAL A 89 18.99 -13.75 -2.91
C VAL A 89 18.95 -13.13 -1.53
N LEU A 90 18.34 -13.84 -0.57
CA LEU A 90 18.31 -13.45 0.84
C LEU A 90 18.84 -14.62 1.67
N ASN A 91 19.88 -14.40 2.49
CA ASN A 91 20.51 -15.46 3.30
C ASN A 91 20.88 -16.72 2.49
N ASN A 92 21.50 -16.57 1.33
CA ASN A 92 21.85 -17.66 0.40
C ASN A 92 20.66 -18.48 -0.16
N GLN A 93 19.42 -18.03 0.05
CA GLN A 93 18.24 -18.62 -0.59
C GLN A 93 17.73 -17.73 -1.72
N GLU A 94 17.45 -18.33 -2.87
CA GLU A 94 16.86 -17.65 -4.02
C GLU A 94 15.35 -17.50 -3.79
N ILE A 95 14.87 -16.26 -3.76
CA ILE A 95 13.45 -15.93 -3.69
C ILE A 95 12.95 -15.73 -5.13
N PRO A 96 12.01 -16.55 -5.61
CA PRO A 96 11.51 -16.42 -6.96
C PRO A 96 10.75 -15.11 -7.15
N VAL A 97 11.13 -14.31 -8.15
CA VAL A 97 10.50 -13.02 -8.48
C VAL A 97 8.98 -13.11 -8.66
N PRO A 98 8.43 -14.16 -9.32
CA PRO A 98 6.97 -14.34 -9.38
C PRO A 98 6.29 -14.44 -8.02
N LEU A 99 6.95 -15.03 -7.02
CA LEU A 99 6.39 -15.15 -5.67
C LEU A 99 6.26 -13.78 -5.00
N ILE A 100 7.24 -12.89 -5.21
CA ILE A 100 7.19 -11.51 -4.73
C ILE A 100 6.01 -10.78 -5.42
N ALA A 101 5.87 -10.92 -6.73
CA ALA A 101 4.76 -10.32 -7.47
C ALA A 101 3.39 -10.80 -6.97
N VAL A 102 3.23 -12.10 -6.75
CA VAL A 102 1.99 -12.69 -6.20
C VAL A 102 1.71 -12.15 -4.80
N SER A 103 2.72 -12.02 -3.93
CA SER A 103 2.53 -11.46 -2.59
C SER A 103 2.04 -10.00 -2.64
N GLY A 104 2.58 -9.19 -3.55
CA GLY A 104 2.11 -7.82 -3.78
C GLY A 104 0.66 -7.78 -4.27
N LEU A 105 0.28 -8.68 -5.17
CA LEU A 105 -1.10 -8.78 -5.67
C LEU A 105 -2.09 -9.17 -4.56
N LEU A 106 -1.73 -10.12 -3.69
CA LEU A 106 -2.56 -10.52 -2.56
C LEU A 106 -2.74 -9.37 -1.56
N LEU A 107 -1.66 -8.64 -1.26
CA LEU A 107 -1.71 -7.45 -0.40
C LEU A 107 -2.60 -6.36 -1.01
N LEU A 108 -2.51 -6.10 -2.31
CA LEU A 108 -3.40 -5.16 -2.99
C LEU A 108 -4.85 -5.62 -2.95
N ALA A 109 -5.12 -6.90 -3.25
CA ALA A 109 -6.47 -7.45 -3.23
C ALA A 109 -7.13 -7.28 -1.86
N PHE A 110 -6.39 -7.53 -0.78
CA PHE A 110 -6.85 -7.28 0.59
C PHE A 110 -7.18 -5.80 0.82
N GLN A 111 -6.30 -4.89 0.37
CA GLN A 111 -6.53 -3.45 0.52
C GLN A 111 -7.75 -2.97 -0.27
N PHE A 112 -7.94 -3.45 -1.51
CA PHE A 112 -9.14 -3.18 -2.31
C PHE A 112 -10.40 -3.65 -1.58
N TRP A 113 -10.40 -4.88 -1.05
CA TRP A 113 -11.54 -5.38 -0.31
C TRP A 113 -11.90 -4.47 0.87
N VAL A 114 -10.92 -4.03 1.67
CA VAL A 114 -11.18 -3.13 2.80
C VAL A 114 -11.66 -1.75 2.32
N ALA A 115 -11.03 -1.16 1.32
CA ALA A 115 -11.36 0.18 0.81
C ALA A 115 -12.78 0.28 0.23
N PHE A 116 -13.27 -0.80 -0.38
CA PHE A 116 -14.60 -0.87 -0.96
C PHE A 116 -15.63 -1.53 -0.03
N SER A 117 -15.23 -1.99 1.15
CA SER A 117 -16.18 -2.58 2.10
C SER A 117 -17.19 -1.55 2.64
N ASN A 118 -18.43 -2.01 2.87
CA ASN A 118 -19.46 -1.21 3.53
C ASN A 118 -19.05 -0.75 4.93
N THR A 119 -18.18 -1.50 5.60
CA THR A 119 -17.69 -1.16 6.94
C THR A 119 -16.78 0.06 6.95
N THR A 120 -15.87 0.18 5.98
CA THR A 120 -15.03 1.37 5.81
C THR A 120 -15.87 2.58 5.46
N LYS A 121 -16.87 2.41 4.58
CA LYS A 121 -17.83 3.47 4.27
C LYS A 121 -18.58 3.94 5.53
N ALA A 122 -19.13 3.02 6.32
CA ALA A 122 -19.84 3.35 7.56
C ALA A 122 -18.92 3.98 8.63
N TYR A 123 -17.65 3.60 8.69
CA TYR A 123 -16.67 4.21 9.58
C TYR A 123 -16.36 5.67 9.20
N LEU A 124 -16.26 5.97 7.91
CA LEU A 124 -15.94 7.30 7.39
C LEU A 124 -17.13 8.25 7.29
N VAL A 125 -18.36 7.72 7.30
CA VAL A 125 -19.56 8.55 7.52
C VAL A 125 -19.51 9.05 8.96
N ARG A 126 -19.03 10.28 9.12
CA ARG A 126 -19.25 11.08 10.32
C ARG A 126 -20.77 11.27 10.40
N ASP A 127 -21.39 10.86 11.50
CA ASP A 127 -22.77 11.22 11.80
C ASP A 127 -22.80 12.76 11.75
N ALA A 128 -23.30 13.32 10.64
CA ALA A 128 -23.55 14.74 10.49
C ALA A 128 -24.83 15.04 11.28
N ALA A 129 -24.68 15.00 12.60
CA ALA A 129 -25.71 15.32 13.57
C ALA A 129 -25.01 15.71 14.88
N GLU A 130 -24.28 16.82 14.83
CA GLU A 130 -24.09 17.74 15.97
C GLU A 130 -24.28 19.16 15.44
#